data_AF-A0A7C2MTW6-F1
#
_entry.id   AF-A0A7C2MTW6-F1
#
_cell.length_a   1.000
_cell.length_b   1.000
_cell.length_c   1.000
_cell.angle_alpha   90.00
_cell.angle_beta   90.00
_cell.angle_gamma   90.00
#
_symmetry.space_group_name_H-M   'P 1'
#
loop_
_entity.id
_entity.type
_entity.pdbx_description
1 polymer ?
#
loop_
_entity_poly.entity_id
_entity_poly.type
_entity_poly.pdbx_seq_one_letter_code
_entity_poly.pdbx_strand_id
1 'polypeptide(L)'
;MRIMECIRVIRNTINNAAIDEEAVREAISIYNLGHRDMIDNLLHSLARRNKFKLLTVDKELIKFIDRQGLPREVMVTPSEL
;
A
#
# COMPACT_ATOMS: atom_id res chain seq x y z
N MET A 1 -23.87 -18.32 1.22
CA MET A 1 -22.99 -17.77 0.17
C MET A 1 -22.53 -16.38 0.60
N ARG A 2 -21.40 -16.23 1.32
CA ARG A 2 -20.93 -14.91 1.84
C ARG A 2 -19.85 -14.24 0.99
N ILE A 3 -18.99 -15.01 0.30
CA ILE A 3 -17.85 -14.47 -0.44
C ILE A 3 -18.29 -13.60 -1.63
N MET A 4 -19.28 -14.06 -2.40
CA MET A 4 -19.79 -13.31 -3.57
C MET A 4 -20.41 -11.97 -3.18
N GLU A 5 -21.06 -11.91 -2.02
CA GLU A 5 -21.64 -10.67 -1.50
C GLU A 5 -20.54 -9.69 -1.06
N CYS A 6 -19.51 -10.17 -0.36
CA CYS A 6 -18.33 -9.36 -0.04
C CYS A 6 -17.65 -8.79 -1.29
N ILE A 7 -17.41 -9.61 -2.31
CA ILE A 7 -16.80 -9.16 -3.56
C ILE A 7 -17.67 -8.09 -4.24
N ARG A 8 -18.99 -8.28 -4.25
CA ARG A 8 -19.93 -7.31 -4.82
C ARG A 8 -19.86 -5.97 -4.09
N VAL A 9 -19.86 -5.98 -2.75
CA VAL A 9 -19.77 -4.75 -1.94
C VAL A 9 -18.45 -4.04 -2.24
N ILE A 10 -17.31 -4.75 -2.13
CA ILE A 10 -15.98 -4.20 -2.42
C ILE A 10 -15.93 -3.52 -3.79
N ARG A 11 -16.40 -4.19 -4.85
CA ARG A 11 -16.40 -3.63 -6.20
C ARG A 11 -17.25 -2.37 -6.34
N ASN A 12 -18.34 -2.27 -5.58
CA ASN A 12 -19.30 -1.18 -5.69
C ASN A 12 -19.01 -0.02 -4.75
N THR A 13 -18.17 -0.21 -3.72
CA THR A 13 -17.90 0.80 -2.69
C THR A 13 -16.46 1.31 -2.69
N ILE A 14 -15.52 0.63 -3.34
CA ILE A 14 -14.13 1.11 -3.42
C ILE A 14 -13.99 2.21 -4.47
N ASN A 15 -13.30 3.27 -4.08
CA ASN A 15 -12.82 4.29 -5.01
C ASN A 15 -11.41 3.95 -5.48
N ASN A 16 -11.14 4.16 -6.77
CA ASN A 16 -9.80 3.99 -7.32
C ASN A 16 -8.94 5.19 -6.96
N ALA A 17 -7.74 4.94 -6.42
CA ALA A 17 -6.71 5.96 -6.33
C ALA A 17 -6.09 6.18 -7.71
N ALA A 18 -6.06 7.42 -8.19
CA ALA A 18 -5.38 7.75 -9.43
C ALA A 18 -3.86 7.56 -9.26
N ILE A 19 -3.23 6.92 -10.24
CA ILE A 19 -1.77 6.78 -10.29
C ILE A 19 -1.18 8.08 -10.82
N ASP A 20 -0.31 8.74 -10.05
CA ASP A 20 0.46 9.89 -10.51
C ASP A 20 1.93 9.52 -10.80
N GLU A 21 2.60 10.32 -11.62
CA GLU A 21 3.99 10.08 -12.05
C GLU A 21 4.96 10.01 -10.86
N GLU A 22 4.72 10.83 -9.85
CA GLU A 22 5.53 10.90 -8.65
C GLU A 22 5.44 9.63 -7.80
N ALA A 23 4.25 9.03 -7.68
CA ALA A 23 4.06 7.75 -6.99
C ALA A 23 4.81 6.63 -7.70
N VAL A 24 4.83 6.64 -9.04
CA VAL A 24 5.61 5.69 -9.82
C VAL A 24 7.11 5.90 -9.59
N ARG A 25 7.57 7.15 -9.59
CA ARG A 25 8.99 7.47 -9.35
C ARG A 25 9.45 7.05 -7.95
N GLU A 26 8.61 7.28 -6.95
CA GLU A 26 8.85 6.83 -5.59
C GLU A 26 8.88 5.30 -5.49
N ALA A 27 7.94 4.62 -6.13
CA ALA A 27 7.91 3.15 -6.15
C ALA A 27 9.19 2.55 -6.79
N ILE A 28 9.69 3.16 -7.86
CA ILE A 28 10.98 2.80 -8.47
C ILE A 28 12.14 3.06 -7.52
N SER A 29 12.12 4.17 -6.75
CA SER A 29 13.13 4.45 -5.74
C SER A 29 13.14 3.36 -4.65
N ILE A 30 11.98 2.99 -4.11
CA ILE A 30 11.83 1.90 -3.13
C ILE A 30 12.32 0.57 -3.73
N TYR A 31 12.03 0.31 -5.00
CA TYR A 31 12.52 -0.87 -5.71
C TYR A 31 14.04 -0.92 -5.79
N ASN A 32 14.67 0.22 -6.05
CA ASN A 32 16.13 0.36 -6.09
C ASN A 32 16.77 0.25 -4.69
N LEU A 33 16.03 0.58 -3.62
CA LEU A 33 16.44 0.34 -2.22
C LEU A 33 16.36 -1.15 -1.83
N GLY A 34 15.70 -1.99 -2.64
CA GLY A 34 15.79 -3.45 -2.53
C GLY A 34 14.47 -4.18 -2.33
N HIS A 35 13.33 -3.49 -2.21
CA HIS A 35 12.02 -4.16 -2.16
C HIS A 35 11.53 -4.48 -3.58
N ARG A 36 11.54 -5.76 -3.96
CA ARG A 36 11.34 -6.16 -5.36
C ARG A 36 9.88 -6.28 -5.80
N ASP A 37 8.92 -6.12 -4.89
CA ASP A 37 7.51 -6.06 -5.27
C ASP A 37 7.12 -4.63 -5.67
N MET A 38 6.95 -4.41 -6.98
CA MET A 38 6.62 -3.10 -7.53
C MET A 38 5.18 -2.67 -7.19
N ILE A 39 4.25 -3.61 -7.04
CA ILE A 39 2.85 -3.26 -6.75
C ILE A 39 2.77 -2.74 -5.32
N ASP A 40 3.42 -3.41 -4.36
CA ASP A 40 3.45 -2.96 -2.98
C ASP A 40 4.17 -1.61 -2.83
N ASN A 41 5.28 -1.42 -3.55
CA ASN A 41 5.99 -0.13 -3.57
C ASN A 41 5.09 1.00 -4.08
N LEU A 42 4.30 0.72 -5.13
CA LEU A 42 3.36 1.69 -5.70
C LEU A 42 2.21 1.97 -4.75
N LEU A 43 1.63 0.95 -4.12
CA LEU A 43 0.56 1.12 -3.13
C LEU A 43 1.03 1.92 -1.91
N HIS A 44 2.24 1.67 -1.42
CA HIS A 44 2.86 2.46 -0.34
C HIS A 44 3.06 3.92 -0.78
N SER A 45 3.63 4.14 -1.97
CA SER A 45 3.87 5.48 -2.52
C SER A 45 2.56 6.26 -2.70
N LEU A 46 1.52 5.62 -3.25
CA LEU A 46 0.19 6.22 -3.41
C LEU A 46 -0.42 6.57 -2.05
N ALA A 47 -0.34 5.66 -1.08
CA ALA A 47 -0.89 5.90 0.24
C ALA A 47 -0.19 7.08 0.94
N ARG A 48 1.14 7.13 0.87
CA ARG A 48 1.93 8.23 1.45
C ARG A 48 1.54 9.57 0.82
N ARG A 49 1.52 9.64 -0.51
CA ARG A 49 1.25 10.89 -1.25
C ARG A 49 -0.16 11.41 -1.04
N ASN A 50 -1.14 10.51 -1.01
CA ASN A 50 -2.55 10.86 -0.84
C ASN A 50 -2.98 10.92 0.64
N LYS A 51 -2.05 10.72 1.59
CA LYS A 51 -2.32 10.63 3.03
C LYS A 51 -3.35 9.54 3.38
N PHE A 52 -3.40 8.48 2.60
CA PHE A 52 -4.20 7.30 2.92
C PHE A 52 -3.46 6.41 3.92
N LYS A 53 -4.21 5.50 4.53
CA LYS A 53 -3.63 4.38 5.28
C LYS A 53 -3.62 3.14 4.39
N LEU A 54 -2.44 2.54 4.22
CA LEU A 54 -2.30 1.25 3.54
C LEU A 54 -2.57 0.13 4.55
N LEU A 55 -3.75 -0.47 4.46
CA LEU A 55 -4.09 -1.65 5.24
C LEU A 55 -3.41 -2.88 4.63
N THR A 56 -2.51 -3.51 5.40
CA THR A 56 -1.78 -4.70 4.95
C THR A 56 -1.55 -5.70 6.09
N VAL A 57 -1.43 -6.98 5.72
CA VAL A 57 -0.99 -8.06 6.61
C VAL A 57 0.46 -8.48 6.33
N ASP A 58 1.10 -7.86 5.33
CA ASP A 58 2.47 -8.18 4.94
C ASP A 58 3.46 -7.60 5.94
N LYS A 59 4.02 -8.49 6.77
CA LYS A 59 5.02 -8.14 7.78
C LYS A 59 6.40 -7.88 7.19
N GLU A 60 6.71 -8.45 6.03
CA GLU A 60 8.02 -8.27 5.39
C GLU A 60 8.11 -6.90 4.72
N LEU A 61 7.03 -6.42 4.11
CA LEU A 61 6.91 -5.04 3.63
C LEU A 61 7.08 -4.05 4.80
N ILE A 62 6.35 -4.27 5.91
CA ILE A 62 6.45 -3.40 7.10
C ILE A 62 7.90 -3.33 7.61
N LYS A 63 8.55 -4.48 7.82
CA LYS A 63 9.95 -4.53 8.25
C LYS A 63 10.89 -3.89 7.25
N PHE A 64 10.63 -4.01 5.95
CA PHE A 64 11.43 -3.35 4.92
C PHE A 64 11.33 -1.83 5.06
N ILE A 65 10.11 -1.29 5.13
CA ILE A 65 9.84 0.16 5.30
C ILE A 65 10.52 0.69 6.56
N ASP A 66 10.39 -0.02 7.70
CA ASP A 66 11.04 0.35 8.96
C ASP A 66 12.57 0.36 8.84
N ARG A 67 13.17 -0.67 8.23
CA ARG A 67 14.63 -0.76 8.05
C ARG A 67 15.20 0.34 7.15
N GLN A 68 14.45 0.77 6.15
CA GLN A 68 14.85 1.85 5.24
C GLN A 68 14.56 3.26 5.79
N GLY A 69 13.92 3.38 6.96
CA GLY A 69 13.51 4.67 7.53
C GLY A 69 12.43 5.37 6.71
N LEU A 70 11.64 4.60 5.94
CA LEU A 70 10.53 5.11 5.14
C LEU A 70 9.30 5.34 6.05
N PRO A 71 8.34 6.19 5.65
CA PRO A 71 7.19 6.54 6.51
C PRO A 71 6.30 5.33 6.87
N ARG A 72 6.50 4.82 8.10
CA ARG A 72 5.77 3.68 8.66
C ARG A 72 4.35 4.05 9.07
N GLU A 73 4.10 5.30 9.40
CA GLU A 73 2.78 5.82 9.81
C GLU A 73 1.72 5.70 8.70
N VAL A 74 2.14 5.51 7.45
CA VAL A 74 1.27 5.27 6.30
C VAL A 74 0.64 3.87 6.36
N MET A 75 1.30 2.92 7.03
CA MET A 75 0.88 1.52 7.06
C MET A 75 0.03 1.22 8.30
N VAL A 76 -0.99 0.41 8.14
CA VAL A 76 -1.82 -0.12 9.23
C VAL A 76 -2.04 -1.62 9.04
N THR A 77 -2.08 -2.36 10.14
CA THR A 77 -2.43 -3.77 10.19
C THR A 77 -3.87 -3.94 10.67
N PRO A 78 -4.54 -5.08 10.40
CA PRO A 78 -5.91 -5.29 10.87
C PRO A 78 -6.08 -5.20 12.39
N SER A 79 -5.02 -5.43 13.18
CA SER A 79 -5.04 -5.28 14.64
C SER A 79 -4.92 -3.82 15.13
N GLU A 80 -4.55 -2.90 14.25
CA GLU A 80 -4.43 -1.46 14.53
C GLU A 80 -5.69 -0.67 14.08
N LEU A 81 -6.69 -1.37 13.54
CA LEU A 81 -7.99 -0.81 13.15
C LEU A 81 -9.00 -0.78 14.32
#